data_AF-A0A2E3NM09-F1
#
_entry.id   AF-A0A2E3NM09-F1
#
_cell.length_a   1.000
_cell.length_b   1.000
_cell.length_c   1.000
_cell.angle_alpha   90.00
_cell.angle_beta   90.00
_cell.angle_gamma   90.00
#
_symmetry.space_group_name_H-M   'P 1'
#
loop_
_entity.id
_entity.type
_entity.pdbx_description
1 polymer ?
#
loop_
_entity_poly.entity_id
_entity_poly.type
_entity_poly.pdbx_seq_one_letter_code
_entity_poly.pdbx_strand_id
1 'polypeptide(L)'
;MQSTTRQGRPMMQANEDRVATLLQHGLEFYGTGDVARAFLLWNEVLELDPGNEEAIDYMRDADRRSKPRGDSGDGAVSIVEDARRLVHSESEEAALELLTSMGLRGSLEADAMVELLRARLFRHYQSEVGDLDRIPRVAREGGDLQSRNLPPSAGFLLSMVDGVTPLSDLMCVSGLDRFEALRSVHRMREAGILEWD
;
A
#
# COMPACT_ATOMS: atom_id res chain seq x y z
N MET A 1 27.20 -45.06 46.85
CA MET A 1 25.88 -44.40 46.91
C MET A 1 26.10 -42.91 47.11
N GLN A 2 25.28 -42.09 46.46
CA GLN A 2 25.20 -40.61 46.57
C GLN A 2 26.28 -39.86 45.76
N SER A 3 26.01 -38.88 44.90
CA SER A 3 24.76 -38.16 44.59
C SER A 3 24.77 -37.59 43.17
N THR A 4 23.55 -37.55 42.66
CA THR A 4 23.04 -37.10 41.37
C THR A 4 23.32 -35.63 41.03
N THR A 5 23.74 -35.43 39.78
CA THR A 5 23.41 -34.33 38.86
C THR A 5 22.53 -33.21 39.42
N ARG A 6 23.11 -32.02 39.62
CA ARG A 6 22.37 -30.76 39.87
C ARG A 6 22.94 -29.65 38.99
N GLN A 7 22.57 -29.62 37.71
CA GLN A 7 22.71 -28.44 36.84
C GLN A 7 21.75 -28.62 35.65
N GLY A 8 20.76 -27.73 35.55
CA GLY A 8 19.66 -27.82 34.57
C GLY A 8 18.42 -27.02 34.96
N ARG A 9 18.30 -26.65 36.25
CA ARG A 9 17.16 -25.92 36.81
C ARG A 9 17.17 -24.37 36.83
N PRO A 10 18.17 -23.62 36.34
CA PRO A 10 18.09 -22.14 36.31
C PRO A 10 17.61 -21.53 34.97
N MET A 11 17.71 -22.24 33.83
CA MET A 11 17.35 -21.70 32.51
C MET A 11 15.85 -21.73 32.22
N MET A 12 15.13 -22.79 32.64
CA MET A 12 13.67 -22.88 32.45
C MET A 12 12.94 -21.75 33.19
N GLN A 13 13.35 -21.47 34.43
CA GLN A 13 12.70 -20.44 35.25
C GLN A 13 12.92 -19.03 34.69
N ALA A 14 14.12 -18.74 34.17
CA ALA A 14 14.42 -17.47 33.52
C ALA A 14 13.63 -17.29 32.20
N ASN A 15 13.35 -18.38 31.48
CA ASN A 15 12.52 -18.34 30.28
C ASN A 15 11.04 -18.13 30.64
N GLU A 16 10.53 -18.78 31.68
CA GLU A 16 9.16 -18.59 32.19
C GLU A 16 8.90 -17.13 32.62
N ASP A 17 9.82 -16.53 33.38
CA ASP A 17 9.71 -15.13 33.83
C ASP A 17 9.75 -14.16 32.63
N ARG A 18 10.56 -14.48 31.61
CA ARG A 18 10.68 -13.69 30.39
C ARG A 18 9.44 -13.80 29.51
N VAL A 19 8.87 -15.00 29.38
CA VAL A 19 7.59 -15.24 28.69
C VAL A 19 6.48 -14.42 29.33
N ALA A 20 6.34 -14.46 30.66
CA ALA A 20 5.31 -13.70 31.38
C ALA A 20 5.46 -12.17 31.16
N THR A 21 6.70 -11.66 31.18
CA THR A 21 6.98 -10.24 30.95
C THR A 21 6.60 -9.81 29.53
N LEU A 22 6.96 -10.63 28.53
CA LEU A 22 6.66 -10.35 27.13
C LEU A 22 5.14 -10.39 26.85
N LEU A 23 4.42 -11.35 27.44
CA LEU A 23 2.95 -11.42 27.34
C LEU A 23 2.29 -10.17 27.91
N GLN A 24 2.71 -9.74 29.11
CA GLN A 24 2.18 -8.56 29.78
C GLN A 24 2.43 -7.28 28.97
N HIS A 25 3.67 -7.06 28.49
CA HIS A 25 3.99 -5.91 27.65
C HIS A 25 3.22 -5.93 26.32
N GLY A 26 3.02 -7.11 25.73
CA GLY A 26 2.22 -7.25 24.52
C GLY A 26 0.77 -6.79 24.73
N LEU A 27 0.17 -7.13 25.87
CA LEU A 27 -1.17 -6.67 26.25
C LEU A 27 -1.25 -5.15 26.49
N GLU A 28 -0.19 -4.53 27.01
CA GLU A 28 -0.11 -3.07 27.19
C GLU A 28 -0.08 -2.34 25.84
N PHE A 29 0.75 -2.81 24.90
CA PHE A 29 0.76 -2.27 23.55
C PHE A 29 -0.57 -2.51 22.81
N TYR A 30 -1.17 -3.68 23.02
CA TYR A 30 -2.49 -3.98 22.46
C TYR A 30 -3.59 -3.08 23.03
N GLY A 31 -3.59 -2.83 24.34
CA GLY A 31 -4.53 -1.93 25.02
C GLY A 31 -4.40 -0.47 24.59
N THR A 32 -3.19 -0.04 24.20
CA THR A 32 -2.91 1.30 23.67
C THR A 32 -3.15 1.44 22.17
N GLY A 33 -3.53 0.34 21.50
CA GLY A 33 -3.86 0.31 20.06
C GLY A 33 -2.66 0.10 19.14
N ASP A 34 -1.44 -0.07 19.69
CA ASP A 34 -0.25 -0.40 18.90
C ASP A 34 -0.15 -1.92 18.70
N VAL A 35 -1.01 -2.43 17.83
CA VAL A 35 -1.12 -3.87 17.59
C VAL A 35 0.17 -4.44 16.96
N ALA A 36 0.88 -3.66 16.15
CA ALA A 36 2.12 -4.09 15.52
C ALA A 36 3.20 -4.42 16.56
N ARG A 37 3.38 -3.57 17.58
CA ARG A 37 4.32 -3.84 18.68
C ARG A 37 3.87 -5.01 19.56
N ALA A 38 2.58 -5.18 19.80
CA ALA A 38 2.05 -6.32 20.53
C ALA A 38 2.40 -7.66 19.85
N PHE A 39 2.25 -7.73 18.52
CA PHE A 39 2.59 -8.91 17.73
C PHE A 39 4.08 -9.30 17.80
N LEU A 40 4.97 -8.31 17.77
CA LEU A 40 6.40 -8.57 17.87
C LEU A 40 6.76 -9.24 19.21
N LEU A 41 6.14 -8.79 20.29
CA LEU A 41 6.37 -9.33 21.63
C LEU A 41 5.82 -10.74 21.80
N TRP A 42 4.64 -11.04 21.26
CA TRP A 42 4.08 -12.39 21.30
C TRP A 42 4.83 -13.35 20.36
N ASN A 43 5.39 -12.88 19.25
CA ASN A 43 6.27 -13.69 18.43
C ASN A 43 7.57 -14.06 19.17
N GLU A 44 8.14 -13.14 19.95
CA GLU A 44 9.30 -13.44 20.82
C GLU A 44 8.95 -14.49 21.90
N VAL A 45 7.70 -14.50 22.39
CA VAL A 45 7.20 -15.58 23.26
C VAL A 45 7.20 -16.93 22.54
N LEU A 46 6.73 -16.99 21.30
CA LEU A 46 6.70 -18.22 20.51
C LEU A 46 8.08 -18.72 20.08
N GLU A 47 9.08 -17.83 20.00
CA GLU A 47 10.48 -18.22 19.80
C GLU A 47 11.06 -18.92 21.05
N LEU A 48 10.59 -18.54 22.24
CA LEU A 48 11.03 -19.11 23.52
C LEU A 48 10.21 -20.35 23.92
N ASP A 49 8.91 -20.35 23.63
CA ASP A 49 7.94 -21.42 23.87
C ASP A 49 6.97 -21.53 22.67
N PRO A 50 7.30 -22.35 21.67
CA PRO A 50 6.46 -22.53 20.48
C PRO A 50 5.05 -23.09 20.75
N GLY A 51 4.82 -23.64 21.95
CA GLY A 51 3.54 -24.21 22.36
C GLY A 51 2.70 -23.28 23.23
N ASN A 52 3.11 -22.02 23.41
CA ASN A 52 2.43 -21.09 24.32
C ASN A 52 1.03 -20.72 23.80
N GLU A 53 0.00 -21.32 24.39
CA GLU A 53 -1.40 -21.10 23.99
C GLU A 53 -1.83 -19.63 24.15
N GLU A 54 -1.34 -18.92 25.17
CA GLU A 54 -1.69 -17.53 25.43
C GLU A 54 -1.18 -16.59 24.33
N ALA A 55 0.10 -16.73 23.91
CA ALA A 55 0.65 -15.95 22.80
C ALA A 55 -0.08 -16.24 21.47
N ILE A 56 -0.41 -17.51 21.21
CA ILE A 56 -1.19 -17.91 20.02
C ILE A 56 -2.58 -17.27 20.04
N ASP A 57 -3.30 -17.35 21.17
CA ASP A 57 -4.63 -16.79 21.29
C ASP A 57 -4.62 -15.25 21.22
N TYR A 58 -3.65 -14.59 21.84
CA TYR A 58 -3.50 -13.13 21.76
C TYR A 58 -3.18 -12.66 20.34
N MET A 59 -2.28 -13.34 19.62
CA MET A 59 -2.02 -13.06 18.21
C MET A 59 -3.26 -13.30 17.35
N ARG A 60 -4.04 -14.35 17.63
CA ARG A 60 -5.30 -14.60 16.89
C ARG A 60 -6.33 -13.51 17.13
N ASP A 61 -6.49 -13.08 18.37
CA ASP A 61 -7.47 -12.04 18.73
C ASP A 61 -7.04 -10.66 18.23
N ALA A 62 -5.74 -10.38 18.22
CA ALA A 62 -5.19 -9.17 17.65
C ALA A 62 -5.21 -9.15 16.11
N ASP A 63 -5.05 -10.29 15.42
CA ASP A 63 -5.26 -10.40 13.97
C ASP A 63 -6.71 -10.09 13.61
N ARG A 64 -7.66 -10.62 14.40
CA ARG A 64 -9.10 -10.38 14.23
C ARG A 64 -9.50 -8.91 14.42
N ARG A 65 -8.73 -8.13 15.19
CA ARG A 65 -9.04 -6.73 15.54
C ARG A 65 -8.20 -5.71 14.78
N SER A 66 -6.98 -6.07 14.34
CA SER A 66 -6.10 -5.24 13.50
C SER A 66 -6.50 -5.26 12.03
N LYS A 67 -7.10 -6.36 11.56
CA LYS A 67 -7.99 -6.27 10.40
C LYS A 67 -9.13 -5.34 10.83
N PRO A 68 -9.30 -4.17 10.21
CA PRO A 68 -10.57 -3.48 10.36
C PRO A 68 -11.63 -4.50 9.97
N ARG A 69 -12.79 -4.45 10.62
CA ARG A 69 -14.02 -5.05 10.07
C ARG A 69 -14.29 -4.42 8.69
N GLY A 70 -13.55 -4.82 7.68
CA GLY A 70 -14.00 -4.97 6.31
C GLY A 70 -14.52 -6.40 6.25
N ASP A 71 -15.83 -6.47 6.08
CA ASP A 71 -16.63 -7.67 5.95
C ASP A 71 -15.91 -8.80 5.20
N SER A 72 -16.16 -10.03 5.68
CA SER A 72 -16.13 -11.31 4.99
C SER A 72 -15.63 -11.30 3.54
N GLY A 73 -14.81 -12.28 3.16
CA GLY A 73 -14.31 -12.49 1.78
C GLY A 73 -15.34 -12.52 0.64
N ASP A 74 -16.62 -12.25 0.91
CA ASP A 74 -17.69 -11.95 -0.03
C ASP A 74 -17.60 -10.52 -0.62
N GLY A 75 -17.19 -9.52 0.17
CA GLY A 75 -17.10 -8.12 -0.30
C GLY A 75 -15.94 -7.87 -1.25
N ALA A 76 -14.75 -8.40 -0.94
CA ALA A 76 -13.59 -8.31 -1.82
C ALA A 76 -13.80 -9.12 -3.11
N VAL A 77 -14.47 -10.28 -3.04
CA VAL A 77 -14.86 -11.06 -4.22
C VAL A 77 -15.89 -10.29 -5.05
N SER A 78 -16.88 -9.65 -4.42
CA SER A 78 -17.84 -8.78 -5.12
C SER A 78 -17.14 -7.62 -5.82
N ILE A 79 -16.16 -6.97 -5.19
CA ILE A 79 -15.46 -5.81 -5.77
C ILE A 79 -14.54 -6.22 -6.91
N VAL A 80 -13.83 -7.36 -6.79
CA VAL A 80 -13.04 -7.91 -7.90
C VAL A 80 -13.94 -8.30 -9.06
N GLU A 81 -15.13 -8.85 -8.79
CA GLU A 81 -16.11 -9.17 -9.82
C GLU A 81 -16.71 -7.92 -10.48
N ASP A 82 -16.98 -6.86 -9.71
CA ASP A 82 -17.41 -5.57 -10.24
C ASP A 82 -16.31 -4.92 -11.09
N ALA A 83 -15.06 -4.95 -10.64
CA ALA A 83 -13.91 -4.50 -11.43
C ALA A 83 -13.74 -5.33 -12.71
N ARG A 84 -13.96 -6.65 -12.64
CA ARG A 84 -13.96 -7.53 -13.82
C ARG A 84 -15.03 -7.09 -14.82
N ARG A 85 -16.24 -6.74 -14.37
CA ARG A 85 -17.30 -6.22 -15.26
C ARG A 85 -16.89 -4.91 -15.91
N LEU A 86 -16.28 -4.00 -15.16
CA LEU A 86 -15.79 -2.71 -15.68
C LEU A 86 -14.70 -2.87 -16.76
N VAL A 87 -13.81 -3.85 -16.59
CA VAL A 87 -12.81 -4.19 -17.62
C VAL A 87 -13.47 -4.66 -18.92
N HIS A 88 -14.56 -5.42 -18.83
CA HIS A 88 -15.31 -5.85 -20.02
C HIS A 88 -16.15 -4.71 -20.63
N SER A 89 -16.43 -3.65 -19.87
CA SER A 89 -17.12 -2.45 -20.36
C SER A 89 -16.16 -1.31 -20.76
N GLU A 90 -14.89 -1.62 -21.07
CA GLU A 90 -13.85 -0.68 -21.51
C GLU A 90 -13.55 0.48 -20.53
N SER A 91 -13.94 0.36 -19.25
CA SER A 91 -13.69 1.40 -18.24
C SER A 91 -12.58 0.98 -17.28
N GLU A 92 -11.36 0.89 -17.82
CA GLU A 92 -10.18 0.43 -17.07
C GLU A 92 -9.79 1.40 -15.94
N GLU A 93 -9.94 2.71 -16.13
CA GLU A 93 -9.73 3.72 -15.08
C GLU A 93 -10.67 3.55 -13.90
N ALA A 94 -11.97 3.35 -14.17
CA ALA A 94 -12.96 3.16 -13.12
C ALA A 94 -12.72 1.86 -12.36
N ALA A 95 -12.32 0.79 -13.07
CA ALA A 95 -11.94 -0.46 -12.45
C ALA A 95 -10.73 -0.29 -11.52
N LEU A 96 -9.70 0.43 -11.96
CA LEU A 96 -8.52 0.72 -11.14
C LEU A 96 -8.89 1.57 -9.92
N GLU A 97 -9.67 2.64 -10.10
CA GLU A 97 -10.12 3.49 -9.01
C GLU A 97 -10.96 2.72 -7.99
N LEU A 98 -11.86 1.83 -8.45
CA LEU A 98 -12.65 0.97 -7.57
C LEU A 98 -11.76 0.07 -6.70
N LEU A 99 -10.77 -0.60 -7.30
CA LEU A 99 -9.84 -1.48 -6.57
C LEU A 99 -8.91 -0.73 -5.62
N THR A 100 -8.52 0.50 -5.96
CA THR A 100 -7.54 1.27 -5.18
C THR A 100 -8.19 2.10 -4.07
N SER A 101 -9.42 2.59 -4.28
CA SER A 101 -10.12 3.51 -3.36
C SER A 101 -10.50 2.89 -2.01
N MET A 102 -10.77 1.59 -1.97
CA MET A 102 -11.19 0.91 -0.73
C MET A 102 -10.01 0.35 0.08
N GLY A 103 -8.76 0.61 -0.34
CA GLY A 103 -7.60 0.07 0.34
C GLY A 103 -7.64 -1.45 0.45
N LEU A 104 -8.24 -2.13 -0.55
CA LEU A 104 -8.31 -3.59 -0.68
C LEU A 104 -6.91 -4.17 -0.96
N ARG A 105 -5.98 -3.94 -0.04
CA ARG A 105 -4.78 -4.73 0.08
C ARG A 105 -5.14 -5.91 0.95
N GLY A 106 -5.16 -7.10 0.37
CA GLY A 106 -5.47 -8.30 1.14
C GLY A 106 -5.75 -9.56 0.34
N SER A 107 -6.11 -9.47 -0.94
CA SER A 107 -6.23 -10.64 -1.80
C SER A 107 -5.25 -10.58 -2.97
N LEU A 108 -4.55 -11.70 -3.21
CA LEU A 108 -3.64 -11.86 -4.33
C LEU A 108 -4.33 -11.58 -5.69
N GLU A 109 -5.63 -11.90 -5.79
CA GLU A 109 -6.41 -11.65 -6.99
C GLU A 109 -6.64 -10.15 -7.25
N ALA A 110 -6.99 -9.38 -6.21
CA ALA A 110 -7.17 -7.93 -6.34
C ALA A 110 -5.85 -7.25 -6.70
N ASP A 111 -4.76 -7.62 -6.02
CA ASP A 111 -3.42 -7.08 -6.29
C ASP A 111 -2.97 -7.40 -7.73
N ALA A 112 -3.18 -8.64 -8.20
CA ALA A 112 -2.87 -9.03 -9.57
C ALA A 112 -3.72 -8.27 -10.61
N MET A 113 -5.00 -8.03 -10.31
CA MET A 113 -5.89 -7.25 -11.19
C MET A 113 -5.44 -5.79 -11.28
N VAL A 114 -5.06 -5.18 -10.15
CA VAL A 114 -4.51 -3.81 -10.11
C VAL A 114 -3.26 -3.71 -11.00
N GLU A 115 -2.31 -4.64 -10.86
CA GLU A 115 -1.08 -4.60 -11.67
C GLU A 115 -1.36 -4.84 -13.17
N LEU A 116 -2.33 -5.70 -13.50
CA LEU A 116 -2.76 -5.89 -14.89
C LEU A 116 -3.36 -4.60 -15.48
N LEU A 117 -4.25 -3.94 -14.74
CA LEU A 117 -4.87 -2.67 -15.14
C LEU A 117 -3.83 -1.59 -15.31
N ARG A 118 -2.91 -1.43 -14.34
CA ARG A 118 -1.80 -0.47 -14.42
C ARG A 118 -0.96 -0.70 -15.66
N ALA A 119 -0.63 -1.95 -15.99
CA ALA A 119 0.16 -2.26 -17.19
C ALA A 119 -0.57 -1.90 -18.51
N ARG A 120 -1.89 -2.12 -18.58
CA ARG A 120 -2.69 -1.76 -19.76
C ARG A 120 -2.81 -0.26 -19.93
N LEU A 121 -3.25 0.42 -18.88
CA LEU A 121 -3.37 1.87 -18.82
C LEU A 121 -2.02 2.55 -19.08
N PHE A 122 -0.92 2.01 -18.55
CA PHE A 122 0.42 2.54 -18.82
C PHE A 122 0.77 2.53 -20.32
N ARG A 123 0.38 1.48 -21.07
CA ARG A 123 0.58 1.45 -22.53
C ARG A 123 -0.31 2.44 -23.25
N HIS A 124 -1.56 2.57 -22.82
CA HIS A 124 -2.50 3.53 -23.38
C HIS A 124 -2.02 4.98 -23.17
N TYR A 125 -1.67 5.34 -21.94
CA TYR A 125 -1.14 6.67 -21.64
C TYR A 125 0.17 6.95 -22.39
N GLN A 126 1.05 5.97 -22.57
CA GLN A 126 2.25 6.15 -23.39
C GLN A 126 1.91 6.43 -24.86
N SER A 127 0.92 5.74 -25.44
CA SER A 127 0.52 6.00 -26.83
C SER A 127 -0.10 7.38 -26.99
N GLU A 128 -0.90 7.82 -26.02
CA GLU A 128 -1.57 9.12 -26.05
C GLU A 128 -0.62 10.28 -25.75
N VAL A 129 0.27 10.14 -24.77
CA VAL A 129 1.31 11.16 -24.45
C VAL A 129 2.33 11.22 -25.58
N GLY A 130 2.71 10.07 -26.14
CA GLY A 130 3.68 9.96 -27.22
C GLY A 130 5.12 10.06 -26.72
N ASP A 131 5.94 10.80 -27.45
CA ASP A 131 7.36 10.94 -27.16
C ASP A 131 7.61 11.66 -25.83
N LEU A 132 8.32 10.99 -24.91
CA LEU A 132 8.64 11.52 -23.58
C LEU A 132 9.83 12.49 -23.60
N ASP A 133 10.55 12.62 -24.71
CA ASP A 133 11.63 13.60 -24.82
C ASP A 133 11.13 15.00 -25.20
N ARG A 134 9.81 15.16 -25.35
CA ARG A 134 9.18 16.46 -25.54
C ARG A 134 9.27 17.32 -24.28
N ILE A 135 9.32 18.63 -24.50
CA ILE A 135 9.42 19.62 -23.43
C ILE A 135 8.02 20.18 -23.15
N PRO A 136 7.40 19.83 -22.00
CA PRO A 136 6.08 20.33 -21.65
C PRO A 136 6.11 21.81 -21.26
N ARG A 137 5.04 22.52 -21.57
CA ARG A 137 4.80 23.91 -21.15
C ARG A 137 3.42 23.99 -20.50
N VAL A 138 3.26 24.92 -19.56
CA VAL A 138 1.95 25.21 -18.96
C VAL A 138 1.17 26.10 -19.92
N ALA A 139 -0.02 25.66 -20.34
CA ALA A 139 -0.86 26.38 -21.28
C ALA A 139 -1.27 27.75 -20.74
N ARG A 140 -1.27 28.79 -21.59
CA ARG A 140 -1.65 30.17 -21.20
C ARG A 140 -3.10 30.31 -20.73
N GLU A 141 -3.99 29.43 -21.20
CA GLU A 141 -5.39 29.34 -20.76
C GLU A 141 -5.57 28.51 -19.48
N GLY A 142 -4.50 27.94 -18.93
CA GLY A 142 -4.50 27.25 -17.63
C GLY A 142 -4.72 28.18 -16.44
N GLY A 143 -5.20 29.41 -16.63
CA GLY A 143 -5.25 30.49 -15.64
C GLY A 143 -6.07 30.24 -14.37
N ASP A 144 -6.75 29.09 -14.26
CA ASP A 144 -7.47 28.70 -13.05
C ASP A 144 -7.09 27.29 -12.57
N LEU A 145 -5.79 27.01 -12.48
CA LEU A 145 -5.25 25.78 -11.87
C LEU A 145 -5.82 25.53 -10.46
N GLN A 146 -6.16 26.60 -9.73
CA GLN A 146 -6.67 26.53 -8.36
C GLN A 146 -8.11 26.00 -8.27
N SER A 147 -8.92 26.16 -9.32
CA SER A 147 -10.30 25.61 -9.36
C SER A 147 -10.35 24.17 -9.86
N ARG A 148 -9.23 23.63 -10.35
CA ARG A 148 -9.12 22.25 -10.81
C ARG A 148 -8.60 21.37 -9.67
N ASN A 149 -9.41 20.41 -9.23
CA ASN A 149 -9.07 19.47 -8.17
C ASN A 149 -7.97 18.50 -8.64
N LEU A 150 -6.71 18.97 -8.66
CA LEU A 150 -5.56 18.22 -9.10
C LEU A 150 -5.07 17.30 -7.97
N PRO A 151 -4.73 16.02 -8.27
CA PRO A 151 -4.10 15.16 -7.30
C PRO A 151 -2.71 15.70 -6.92
N PRO A 152 -2.19 15.38 -5.72
CA PRO A 152 -0.88 15.88 -5.25
C PRO A 152 0.27 15.60 -6.23
N SER A 153 0.27 14.44 -6.89
CA SER A 153 1.26 14.07 -7.91
C SER A 153 1.27 15.03 -9.10
N ALA A 154 0.09 15.46 -9.57
CA ALA A 154 -0.04 16.39 -10.68
C ALA A 154 0.43 17.79 -10.30
N GLY A 155 0.05 18.29 -9.12
CA GLY A 155 0.53 19.59 -8.64
C GLY A 155 2.04 19.64 -8.47
N PHE A 156 2.64 18.54 -7.97
CA PHE A 156 4.08 18.43 -7.84
C PHE A 156 4.80 18.41 -9.20
N LEU A 157 4.34 17.58 -10.15
CA LEU A 157 4.88 17.56 -11.52
C LEU A 157 4.79 18.92 -12.18
N LEU A 158 3.64 19.59 -12.04
CA LEU A 158 3.43 20.92 -12.58
C LEU A 158 4.40 21.95 -12.01
N SER A 159 4.75 21.85 -10.72
CA SER A 159 5.73 22.74 -10.08
C SER A 159 7.15 22.61 -10.64
N MET A 160 7.46 21.48 -11.31
CA MET A 160 8.75 21.26 -11.96
C MET A 160 8.75 21.63 -13.44
N VAL A 161 7.59 21.94 -14.04
CA VAL A 161 7.51 22.33 -15.46
C VAL A 161 8.08 23.74 -15.64
N ASP A 162 9.32 23.78 -16.11
CA ASP A 162 10.08 25.00 -16.39
C ASP A 162 10.04 25.42 -17.88
N GLY A 163 9.48 24.57 -18.74
CA GLY A 163 9.41 24.79 -20.19
C GLY A 163 10.73 24.58 -20.94
N VAL A 164 11.72 23.93 -20.30
CA VAL A 164 13.02 23.56 -20.91
C VAL A 164 13.45 22.12 -20.62
N THR A 165 12.93 21.49 -19.56
CA THR A 165 13.26 20.11 -19.17
C THR A 165 12.35 19.09 -19.88
N PRO A 166 12.87 18.01 -20.48
CA PRO A 166 12.07 16.95 -21.10
C PRO A 166 11.15 16.22 -20.12
N LEU A 167 10.04 15.70 -20.62
CA LEU A 167 9.06 14.99 -19.78
C LEU A 167 9.65 13.73 -19.12
N SER A 168 10.50 12.99 -19.83
CA SER A 168 11.24 11.83 -19.34
C SER A 168 12.09 12.18 -18.10
N ASP A 169 12.79 13.30 -18.17
CA ASP A 169 13.63 13.82 -17.08
C ASP A 169 12.79 14.33 -15.91
N LEU A 170 11.71 15.09 -16.17
CA LEU A 170 10.78 15.55 -15.14
C LEU A 170 10.18 14.38 -14.35
N MET A 171 9.75 13.33 -15.06
CA MET A 171 9.25 12.12 -14.44
C MET A 171 10.33 11.42 -13.61
N CYS A 172 11.56 11.35 -14.11
CA CYS A 172 12.68 10.72 -13.40
C CYS A 172 13.06 11.47 -12.12
N VAL A 173 13.18 12.80 -12.18
CA VAL A 173 13.59 13.65 -11.04
C VAL A 173 12.47 13.78 -10.01
N SER A 174 11.20 13.60 -10.41
CA SER A 174 10.06 13.69 -9.50
C SER A 174 10.08 12.68 -8.33
N GLY A 175 10.74 11.52 -8.52
CA GLY A 175 10.68 10.42 -7.57
C GLY A 175 9.30 9.75 -7.43
N LEU A 176 8.32 10.13 -8.25
CA LEU A 176 7.00 9.51 -8.28
C LEU A 176 7.06 8.13 -8.94
N ASP A 177 6.10 7.26 -8.59
CA ASP A 177 5.86 6.02 -9.31
C ASP A 177 5.63 6.33 -10.81
N ARG A 178 6.28 5.56 -11.69
CA ARG A 178 6.28 5.86 -13.13
C ARG A 178 4.89 5.83 -13.75
N PHE A 179 4.01 4.95 -13.26
CA PHE A 179 2.63 4.91 -13.72
C PHE A 179 1.86 6.14 -13.25
N GLU A 180 1.96 6.51 -11.96
CA GLU A 180 1.30 7.70 -11.42
C GLU A 180 1.79 9.00 -12.05
N ALA A 181 3.10 9.08 -12.35
CA ALA A 181 3.67 10.23 -13.04
C ALA A 181 3.07 10.36 -14.44
N LEU A 182 3.08 9.27 -15.22
CA LEU A 182 2.55 9.28 -16.58
C LEU A 182 1.03 9.53 -16.60
N ARG A 183 0.28 8.91 -15.69
CA ARG A 183 -1.16 9.12 -15.54
C ARG A 183 -1.50 10.57 -15.22
N SER A 184 -0.70 11.20 -14.35
CA SER A 184 -0.85 12.63 -14.02
C SER A 184 -0.57 13.51 -15.24
N VAL A 185 0.48 13.21 -16.00
CA VAL A 185 0.83 13.95 -17.23
C VAL A 185 -0.26 13.81 -18.29
N HIS A 186 -0.75 12.60 -18.54
CA HIS A 186 -1.84 12.33 -19.46
C HIS A 186 -3.08 13.16 -19.11
N ARG A 187 -3.53 13.10 -17.85
CA ARG A 187 -4.70 13.87 -17.37
C ARG A 187 -4.50 15.38 -17.51
N MET A 188 -3.28 15.88 -17.23
CA MET A 188 -2.97 17.30 -17.41
C MET A 188 -2.99 17.71 -18.89
N ARG A 189 -2.54 16.84 -19.80
CA ARG A 189 -2.62 17.06 -21.25
C ARG A 189 -4.08 17.10 -21.72
N GLU A 190 -4.88 16.11 -21.36
CA GLU A 190 -6.30 16.05 -21.71
C GLU A 190 -7.08 17.25 -21.18
N ALA A 191 -6.73 17.72 -19.98
CA ALA A 191 -7.32 18.92 -19.40
C ALA A 191 -6.85 20.22 -20.07
N GLY A 192 -5.88 20.18 -20.98
CA GLY A 192 -5.28 21.37 -21.59
C GLY A 192 -4.45 22.20 -20.60
N ILE A 193 -3.95 21.58 -19.53
CA ILE A 193 -3.04 22.22 -18.56
C ILE A 193 -1.62 22.21 -19.10
N LEU A 194 -1.21 21.10 -19.72
CA LEU A 194 0.08 20.96 -20.37
C LEU A 194 -0.07 20.92 -21.88
N GLU A 195 0.84 21.59 -22.56
CA GLU A 195 0.98 21.60 -24.01
C GLU A 195 2.44 21.38 -24.41
N TRP A 196 2.64 20.79 -25.59
CA TRP A 196 3.95 20.62 -26.21
C TRP A 196 3.78 20.46 -27.72
N ASP A 197 4.71 21.02 -28.48
CA ASP A 197 4.78 20.88 -29.94
C ASP A 197 5.25 19.47 -30.35
#